data_AF-A0A7X8XZB5-F1
#
_entry.id   AF-A0A7X8XZB5-F1
#
_cell.length_a   1.000
_cell.length_b   1.000
_cell.length_c   1.000
_cell.angle_alpha   90.00
_cell.angle_beta   90.00
_cell.angle_gamma   90.00
#
_symmetry.space_group_name_H-M   'P 1'
#
loop_
_entity.id
_entity.type
_entity.pdbx_description
1 polymer ?
#
loop_
_entity_poly.entity_id
_entity_poly.type
_entity_poly.pdbx_seq_one_letter_code
_entity_poly.pdbx_strand_id
1 'polypeptide(L)'
;MSETELMGIQMPMGWAMLDNKFFDVDPIEDEDGEFIKNWHEGFIEDVLWIDEVKLENGKYNIVEKNFFSIDLGWYPDMSIDGKYTLTLKWISNDGIVHDIDIFRNRDRYKIRKQLHHWLNDVKKNYKKYIPDSI
;
A
#
# COMPACT_ATOMS: atom_id res chain seq x y z
N MET A 1 9.02 15.41 -22.10
CA MET A 1 8.94 14.93 -20.71
C MET A 1 9.15 13.42 -20.79
N SER A 2 10.05 12.84 -20.00
CA SER A 2 10.10 11.38 -19.86
C SER A 2 8.79 10.92 -19.23
N GLU A 3 8.20 9.84 -19.74
CA GLU A 3 7.05 9.22 -19.09
C GLU A 3 7.51 8.62 -17.76
N THR A 4 6.87 9.02 -16.66
CA THR A 4 7.14 8.47 -15.34
C THR A 4 6.47 7.11 -15.23
N GLU A 5 7.26 6.07 -14.95
CA GLU A 5 6.76 4.70 -14.85
C GLU A 5 6.27 4.37 -13.43
N LEU A 6 5.30 3.47 -13.33
CA LEU A 6 4.88 2.91 -12.04
C LEU A 6 6.00 2.03 -11.48
N MET A 7 6.14 2.04 -10.15
CA MET A 7 7.01 1.13 -9.44
C MET A 7 6.62 -0.31 -9.75
N GLY A 8 7.60 -1.12 -10.20
CA GLY A 8 7.35 -2.52 -10.48
C GLY A 8 7.01 -3.32 -9.22
N ILE A 9 5.76 -3.76 -9.09
CA ILE A 9 5.26 -4.57 -7.96
C ILE A 9 5.00 -6.00 -8.44
N GLN A 10 5.56 -6.98 -7.71
CA GLN A 10 5.28 -8.40 -7.94
C GLN A 10 4.05 -8.81 -7.12
N MET A 11 2.92 -9.02 -7.79
CA MET A 11 1.68 -9.43 -7.16
C MET A 11 1.57 -10.97 -7.08
N PRO A 12 1.70 -11.59 -5.89
CA PRO A 12 1.43 -13.01 -5.75
C PRO A 12 -0.08 -13.30 -5.86
N MET A 13 -0.44 -14.55 -6.14
CA MET A 13 -1.84 -14.98 -6.19
C MET A 13 -2.58 -14.69 -4.87
N GLY A 14 -3.86 -14.36 -4.99
CA GLY A 14 -4.71 -14.10 -3.84
C GLY A 14 -4.66 -12.65 -3.35
N TRP A 15 -4.19 -11.72 -4.19
CA TRP A 15 -4.29 -10.27 -3.99
C TRP A 15 -4.79 -9.60 -5.26
N ALA A 16 -5.47 -8.48 -5.11
CA ALA A 16 -5.87 -7.59 -6.21
C ALA A 16 -5.47 -6.16 -5.89
N MET A 17 -4.86 -5.49 -6.86
CA MET A 17 -4.56 -4.07 -6.79
C MET A 17 -5.80 -3.30 -7.24
N LEU A 18 -6.31 -2.43 -6.36
CA LEU A 18 -7.55 -1.68 -6.57
C LEU A 18 -7.27 -0.25 -7.05
N ASP A 19 -6.19 0.35 -6.56
CA ASP A 19 -5.66 1.63 -7.05
C ASP A 19 -4.13 1.64 -7.01
N ASN A 20 -3.50 2.38 -7.92
CA ASN A 20 -2.04 2.50 -7.99
C ASN A 20 -1.57 3.78 -8.68
N LYS A 21 -0.95 4.63 -7.88
CA LYS A 21 -0.21 5.84 -8.26
C LYS A 21 1.20 5.80 -7.67
N PHE A 22 1.75 4.62 -7.36
CA PHE A 22 3.08 4.50 -6.79
C PHE A 22 4.14 4.51 -7.89
N PHE A 23 4.63 5.70 -8.25
CA PHE A 23 5.59 5.89 -9.33
C PHE A 23 7.06 5.63 -8.92
N ASP A 24 7.91 5.25 -9.87
CA ASP A 24 9.37 5.10 -9.69
C ASP A 24 10.07 6.45 -9.88
N VAL A 25 9.74 7.41 -9.03
CA VAL A 25 10.29 8.78 -9.08
C VAL A 25 10.56 9.30 -7.66
N ASP A 26 11.50 10.23 -7.54
CA ASP A 26 11.76 10.95 -6.29
C ASP A 26 10.94 12.25 -6.22
N PRO A 27 10.60 12.73 -5.01
CA PRO A 27 9.92 14.00 -4.86
C PRO A 27 10.84 15.15 -5.26
N ILE A 28 10.33 16.04 -6.10
CA ILE A 28 11.00 17.24 -6.58
C ILE A 28 10.45 18.41 -5.77
N GLU A 29 11.33 19.06 -5.01
CA GLU A 29 11.01 20.28 -4.26
C GLU A 29 10.50 21.39 -5.19
N ASP A 30 9.51 22.15 -4.72
CA ASP A 30 9.00 23.33 -5.40
C ASP A 30 9.90 24.57 -5.16
N GLU A 31 9.45 25.74 -5.60
CA GLU A 31 10.25 26.98 -5.48
C GLU A 31 10.33 27.48 -4.03
N ASP A 32 9.30 27.20 -3.21
CA ASP A 32 9.17 27.67 -1.84
C ASP A 32 9.82 26.72 -0.82
N GLY A 33 10.17 25.49 -1.23
CA GLY A 33 10.88 24.50 -0.41
C GLY A 33 10.00 23.79 0.61
N GLU A 34 8.67 23.90 0.47
CA GLU A 34 7.70 23.29 1.39
C GLU A 34 6.93 22.14 0.74
N PHE A 35 6.69 22.22 -0.57
CA PHE A 35 5.86 21.27 -1.31
C PHE A 35 6.62 20.53 -2.39
N ILE A 36 5.97 19.50 -2.93
CA ILE A 36 6.48 18.66 -4.00
C ILE A 36 5.86 19.13 -5.32
N LYS A 37 6.70 19.61 -6.25
CA LYS A 37 6.29 20.04 -7.59
C LYS A 37 5.60 18.93 -8.38
N ASN A 38 6.11 17.70 -8.27
CA ASN A 38 5.56 16.51 -8.90
C ASN A 38 4.62 15.71 -7.99
N TRP A 39 3.88 16.37 -7.09
CA TRP A 39 3.01 15.70 -6.09
C TRP A 39 2.05 14.65 -6.69
N HIS A 40 1.55 14.92 -7.90
CA HIS A 40 0.61 14.06 -8.63
C HIS A 40 1.22 12.71 -9.03
N GLU A 41 2.55 12.56 -8.96
CA GLU A 41 3.29 11.32 -9.18
C GLU A 41 3.39 10.47 -7.90
N GLY A 42 2.34 10.45 -7.08
CA GLY A 42 2.24 9.55 -5.93
C GLY A 42 2.79 10.09 -4.62
N PHE A 43 2.82 11.41 -4.43
CA PHE A 43 3.12 12.06 -3.15
C PHE A 43 1.86 12.64 -2.53
N ILE A 44 0.82 11.81 -2.47
CA ILE A 44 -0.49 12.12 -1.87
C ILE A 44 -0.92 11.06 -0.87
N GLU A 45 -2.02 11.28 -0.14
CA GLU A 45 -2.49 10.34 0.89
C GLU A 45 -2.92 8.97 0.30
N ASP A 46 -3.55 8.95 -0.88
CA ASP A 46 -4.06 7.73 -1.51
C ASP A 46 -3.18 7.32 -2.72
N VAL A 47 -2.06 6.65 -2.43
CA VAL A 47 -1.09 6.23 -3.45
C VAL A 47 -1.40 4.83 -3.98
N LEU A 48 -1.66 3.86 -3.11
CA LEU A 48 -1.90 2.48 -3.55
C LEU A 48 -2.77 1.73 -2.55
N TRP A 49 -3.70 0.92 -3.08
CA TRP A 49 -4.57 0.06 -2.31
C TRP A 49 -4.60 -1.35 -2.92
N ILE A 50 -4.31 -2.36 -2.10
CA ILE A 50 -4.36 -3.77 -2.44
C ILE A 50 -5.22 -4.52 -1.42
N ASP A 51 -6.16 -5.34 -1.92
CA ASP A 51 -6.98 -6.22 -1.08
C ASP A 51 -6.72 -7.69 -1.34
N GLU A 52 -6.93 -8.50 -0.32
CA GLU A 52 -6.96 -9.94 -0.47
C GLU A 52 -8.14 -10.38 -1.35
N VAL A 53 -7.88 -11.35 -2.24
CA VAL A 53 -8.92 -12.05 -2.99
C VAL A 53 -8.91 -13.54 -2.70
N LYS A 54 -10.08 -14.17 -2.78
CA LYS A 54 -10.26 -15.62 -2.62
C LYS A 54 -10.76 -16.26 -3.90
N LEU A 55 -10.27 -17.46 -4.19
CA LEU A 55 -10.74 -18.27 -5.30
C LEU A 55 -12.00 -19.03 -4.87
N GLU A 56 -13.15 -18.65 -5.41
CA GLU A 56 -14.42 -19.30 -5.15
C GLU A 56 -15.06 -19.68 -6.48
N ASN A 57 -15.48 -20.94 -6.62
CA ASN A 57 -16.08 -21.46 -7.85
C ASN A 57 -15.22 -21.19 -9.11
N GLY A 58 -13.89 -21.24 -8.97
CA GLY A 58 -12.94 -21.02 -10.06
C GLY A 58 -12.75 -19.55 -10.47
N LYS A 59 -13.28 -18.59 -9.71
CA LYS A 59 -13.10 -17.14 -9.94
C LYS A 59 -12.52 -16.47 -8.70
N TYR A 60 -11.64 -15.49 -8.91
CA TYR A 60 -11.16 -14.65 -7.81
C TYR A 60 -12.22 -13.58 -7.50
N ASN A 61 -12.65 -13.54 -6.25
CA ASN A 61 -13.56 -12.53 -5.72
C ASN A 61 -12.86 -11.70 -4.65
N ILE A 62 -13.20 -10.42 -4.59
CA ILE A 62 -12.82 -9.53 -3.49
C ILE A 62 -13.49 -10.06 -2.21
N VAL A 63 -12.71 -10.17 -1.14
CA VAL A 63 -13.22 -10.66 0.13
C VAL A 63 -13.87 -9.50 0.86
N GLU A 64 -15.13 -9.64 1.24
CA GLU A 64 -15.86 -8.56 1.92
C GLU A 64 -15.75 -8.62 3.45
N LYS A 65 -15.19 -9.72 3.99
CA LYS A 65 -15.22 -10.06 5.42
C LYS A 65 -13.94 -10.76 5.87
N ASN A 66 -13.38 -10.34 6.99
CA ASN A 66 -12.23 -10.99 7.64
C ASN A 66 -11.07 -11.17 6.64
N PHE A 67 -10.54 -10.06 6.16
CA PHE A 67 -9.53 -10.04 5.11
C PHE A 67 -8.41 -9.04 5.41
N PHE A 68 -7.27 -9.26 4.77
CA PHE A 68 -6.16 -8.33 4.82
C PHE A 68 -6.23 -7.32 3.69
N SER A 69 -5.87 -6.08 4.02
CA SER A 69 -5.68 -4.99 3.07
C SER A 69 -4.32 -4.35 3.29
N ILE A 70 -3.70 -3.86 2.22
CA ILE A 70 -2.48 -3.07 2.28
C ILE A 70 -2.76 -1.74 1.60
N ASP A 71 -2.42 -0.69 2.33
CA ASP A 71 -2.66 0.70 1.93
C ASP A 71 -1.35 1.49 2.00
N LEU A 72 -1.18 2.44 1.09
CA LEU A 72 0.02 3.24 0.96
C LEU A 72 -0.36 4.69 0.71
N GLY A 73 0.19 5.58 1.53
CA GLY A 73 0.08 7.02 1.37
C GLY A 73 1.38 7.76 1.61
N TRP A 74 1.50 8.98 1.12
CA TRP A 74 2.55 9.93 1.46
C TRP A 74 2.02 10.93 2.48
N TYR A 75 2.67 11.01 3.64
CA TYR A 75 2.23 11.88 4.73
C TYR A 75 3.39 12.72 5.31
N PRO A 76 3.18 14.02 5.58
CA PRO A 76 1.99 14.81 5.20
C PRO A 76 1.83 14.93 3.69
N ASP A 77 0.58 15.05 3.22
CA ASP A 77 0.24 15.18 1.81
C ASP A 77 1.03 16.31 1.14
N MET A 78 1.55 16.05 -0.07
CA MET A 78 2.33 16.98 -0.91
C MET A 78 3.60 17.59 -0.28
N SER A 79 3.89 17.32 0.99
CA SER A 79 4.98 17.95 1.72
C SER A 79 6.32 17.37 1.30
N ILE A 80 7.32 18.23 1.05
CA ILE A 80 8.68 17.79 0.76
C ILE A 80 9.30 17.04 1.93
N ASP A 81 8.85 17.21 3.17
CA ASP A 81 9.32 16.48 4.34
C ASP A 81 8.54 15.18 4.62
N GLY A 82 7.54 14.89 3.78
CA GLY A 82 6.71 13.71 3.90
C GLY A 82 7.45 12.40 3.66
N LYS A 83 6.75 11.30 3.98
CA LYS A 83 7.24 9.94 3.82
C LYS A 83 6.10 9.05 3.40
N TYR A 84 6.43 8.02 2.64
CA TYR A 84 5.52 6.91 2.45
C TYR A 84 5.23 6.22 3.78
N THR A 85 3.95 5.95 4.02
CA THR A 85 3.42 5.17 5.14
C THR A 85 2.65 4.01 4.54
N LEU A 86 3.24 2.83 4.62
CA LEU A 86 2.64 1.57 4.20
C LEU A 86 2.00 0.92 5.42
N THR A 87 0.72 0.59 5.33
CA THR A 87 -0.07 0.04 6.44
C THR A 87 -0.64 -1.32 6.05
N LEU A 88 -0.39 -2.33 6.89
CA LEU A 88 -1.07 -3.62 6.81
C LEU A 88 -2.29 -3.57 7.71
N LYS A 89 -3.47 -3.81 7.14
CA LYS A 89 -4.77 -3.71 7.79
C LYS A 89 -5.46 -5.06 7.82
N TRP A 90 -6.21 -5.32 8.88
CA TRP A 90 -7.23 -6.38 8.94
C TRP A 90 -8.60 -5.75 9.01
N ILE A 91 -9.50 -6.19 8.14
CA ILE A 91 -10.89 -5.74 8.10
C ILE A 91 -11.75 -6.88 8.61
N SER A 92 -12.35 -6.69 9.78
CA SER A 92 -13.25 -7.66 10.40
C SER A 92 -14.59 -7.75 9.66
N ASN A 93 -15.38 -8.76 9.99
CA ASN A 93 -16.70 -9.00 9.39
C ASN A 93 -17.71 -7.86 9.62
N ASP A 94 -17.56 -7.04 10.66
CA ASP A 94 -18.36 -5.85 10.92
C ASP A 94 -17.76 -4.56 10.34
N GLY A 95 -16.68 -4.68 9.55
CA GLY A 95 -16.05 -3.56 8.85
C GLY A 95 -15.09 -2.74 9.71
N ILE A 96 -14.78 -3.18 10.94
CA ILE A 96 -13.77 -2.52 11.77
C ILE A 96 -12.39 -2.75 11.16
N VAL A 97 -11.66 -1.66 10.99
CA VAL A 97 -10.28 -1.66 10.48
C VAL A 97 -9.32 -1.73 11.65
N HIS A 98 -8.44 -2.72 11.62
CA HIS A 98 -7.36 -2.88 12.59
C HIS A 98 -6.02 -2.71 11.88
N ASP A 99 -5.25 -1.69 12.24
CA ASP A 99 -3.88 -1.54 11.79
C ASP A 99 -3.01 -2.58 12.47
N ILE A 100 -2.48 -3.53 11.68
CA ILE A 100 -1.67 -4.64 12.17
C ILE A 100 -0.20 -4.25 12.27
N ASP A 101 0.30 -3.53 11.26
CA ASP A 101 1.67 -3.06 11.21
C ASP A 101 1.77 -1.82 10.31
N ILE A 102 2.73 -0.95 10.60
CA ILE A 102 2.96 0.29 9.86
C ILE A 102 4.45 0.45 9.60
N PHE A 103 4.81 0.59 8.32
CA PHE A 103 6.17 0.85 7.89
C PHE A 103 6.27 2.21 7.20
N ARG A 104 7.16 3.07 7.71
CA ARG A 104 7.38 4.42 7.19
C ARG A 104 8.78 4.58 6.62
N ASN A 105 8.86 5.06 5.38
CA ASN A 105 10.13 5.38 4.76
C ASN A 105 9.97 6.39 3.63
N ARG A 106 11.01 7.17 3.36
CA ARG A 106 11.03 8.03 2.17
C ARG A 106 11.46 7.27 0.92
N ASP A 107 12.31 6.26 1.09
CA ASP A 107 12.87 5.45 0.01
C ASP A 107 11.82 4.46 -0.52
N ARG A 108 11.33 4.73 -1.73
CA ARG A 108 10.34 3.92 -2.45
C ARG A 108 10.79 2.47 -2.66
N TYR A 109 12.09 2.19 -2.76
CA TYR A 109 12.58 0.82 -2.90
C TYR A 109 12.47 0.04 -1.57
N LYS A 110 12.61 0.72 -0.43
CA LYS A 110 12.35 0.11 0.88
C LYS A 110 10.86 -0.15 1.08
N ILE A 111 10.00 0.78 0.65
CA ILE A 111 8.54 0.57 0.65
C ILE A 111 8.16 -0.63 -0.20
N ARG A 112 8.64 -0.70 -1.45
CA ARG A 112 8.41 -1.86 -2.33
C ARG A 112 8.86 -3.17 -1.69
N LYS A 113 10.06 -3.18 -1.07
CA LYS A 113 10.58 -4.37 -0.40
C LYS A 113 9.67 -4.83 0.75
N GLN A 114 9.18 -3.88 1.55
CA GLN A 114 8.25 -4.19 2.64
C GLN A 114 6.89 -4.67 2.12
N LEU A 115 6.35 -4.01 1.09
CA LEU A 115 5.12 -4.42 0.41
C LEU A 115 5.21 -5.86 -0.09
N HIS A 116 6.28 -6.19 -0.84
CA HIS A 116 6.51 -7.56 -1.32
C HIS A 116 6.68 -8.55 -0.16
N HIS A 117 7.31 -8.13 0.94
CA HIS A 117 7.41 -8.97 2.13
C HIS A 117 6.01 -9.29 2.69
N TRP A 118 5.17 -8.29 2.94
CA TRP A 118 3.81 -8.51 3.47
C TRP A 118 2.92 -9.32 2.53
N LEU A 119 2.89 -9.01 1.22
CA LEU A 119 2.10 -9.75 0.24
C LEU A 119 2.40 -11.26 0.25
N ASN A 120 3.66 -11.64 0.51
CA ASN A 120 4.09 -13.03 0.61
C ASN A 120 3.92 -13.61 2.02
N ASP A 121 4.30 -12.87 3.06
CA ASP A 121 4.34 -13.38 4.43
C ASP A 121 2.94 -13.58 5.00
N VAL A 122 2.01 -12.67 4.73
CA VAL A 122 0.61 -12.81 5.16
C VAL A 122 0.00 -14.10 4.59
N LYS A 123 0.29 -14.45 3.32
CA LYS A 123 -0.21 -15.72 2.77
C LYS A 123 0.41 -16.95 3.44
N LYS A 124 1.69 -16.90 3.81
CA LYS A 124 2.40 -18.01 4.45
C LYS A 124 2.05 -18.16 5.93
N ASN A 125 1.84 -17.04 6.61
CA ASN A 125 1.71 -16.93 8.06
C ASN A 125 0.39 -16.28 8.47
N TYR A 126 -0.70 -16.53 7.73
CA TYR A 126 -1.98 -15.82 7.85
C TYR A 126 -2.47 -15.62 9.29
N LYS A 127 -2.46 -16.68 10.11
CA LYS A 127 -2.92 -16.64 11.51
C LYS A 127 -2.10 -15.71 12.42
N LYS A 128 -0.82 -15.44 12.08
CA LYS A 128 0.05 -14.53 12.84
C LYS A 128 -0.47 -13.09 12.83
N TYR A 129 -1.16 -12.72 11.76
CA TYR A 129 -1.56 -11.33 11.51
C TYR A 129 -3.02 -11.05 11.86
N ILE A 130 -3.80 -12.07 12.24
CA ILE A 130 -5.18 -11.87 12.69
C ILE A 130 -5.13 -11.33 14.12
N PRO A 131 -5.79 -10.20 14.43
CA PRO A 131 -5.89 -9.68 15.79
C PRO A 131 -6.46 -10.72 16.78
N ASP A 132 -5.93 -10.77 18.00
CA ASP A 132 -6.38 -11.69 19.06
C ASP A 132 -7.80 -11.39 19.59
N SER A 133 -8.34 -10.20 19.28
CA SER A 133 -9.58 -9.66 19.85
C SER A 133 -10.81 -9.78 18.95
N ILE A 134 -10.91 -10.82 18.12
CA ILE A 134 -12.07 -11.08 17.23
C ILE A 134 -12.89 -12.26 17.76
#